data_AF-X6K429-F1
#
_entry.id   AF-X6K429-F1
#
_cell.length_a   1.000
_cell.length_b   1.000
_cell.length_c   1.000
_cell.angle_alpha   90.00
_cell.angle_beta   90.00
_cell.angle_gamma   90.00
#
_symmetry.space_group_name_H-M   'P 1'
#
loop_
_entity.id
_entity.type
_entity.pdbx_description
1 polymer ?
#
loop_
_entity_poly.entity_id
_entity_poly.type
_entity_poly.pdbx_seq_one_letter_code
_entity_poly.pdbx_strand_id
1 'polypeptide(L)'
;MNVLATRAAFRAACATFVNQIEDIEKDGNDFQTRVDADEAQWSEVDEDTGIGFDYGDELAERRFEAEEALSTLRKAFAILAYHQWERGALSWAKYEKKRPNHGDYVSALTTSGIQVDINGLADLNRIVNCLKHNNGKSGAELHSARPDLFDPSFDPSALHPVTGKPLSHIKWEENLKLTDENVEEFFRTILNSAPR
;
A
#
# COMPACT_ATOMS: atom_id res chain seq x y z
N MET A 1 -20.76 -4.57 -11.56
CA MET A 1 -19.56 -4.32 -10.74
C MET A 1 -19.80 -3.03 -9.95
N ASN A 2 -19.63 -3.02 -8.62
CA ASN A 2 -19.87 -1.82 -7.81
C ASN A 2 -18.55 -1.24 -7.27
N VAL A 3 -17.80 -0.55 -8.14
CA VAL A 3 -16.51 0.08 -7.78
C VAL A 3 -16.70 1.17 -6.73
N LEU A 4 -17.84 1.88 -6.78
CA LEU A 4 -18.16 2.94 -5.83
C LEU A 4 -18.33 2.41 -4.40
N ALA A 5 -18.97 1.25 -4.23
CA ALA A 5 -19.06 0.60 -2.92
C ALA A 5 -17.69 0.16 -2.39
N THR A 6 -16.84 -0.44 -3.25
CA THR A 6 -15.48 -0.82 -2.85
C THR A 6 -14.64 0.38 -2.45
N ARG A 7 -14.77 1.50 -3.19
CA ARG A 7 -14.10 2.77 -2.86
C ARG A 7 -14.59 3.36 -1.54
N ALA A 8 -15.90 3.32 -1.27
CA ALA A 8 -16.44 3.76 0.02
C ALA A 8 -15.94 2.88 1.18
N ALA A 9 -15.86 1.56 0.98
CA ALA A 9 -15.31 0.63 1.96
C ALA A 9 -13.83 0.90 2.24
N PHE A 10 -13.04 1.20 1.19
CA PHE A 10 -11.64 1.60 1.34
C PHE A 10 -11.50 2.82 2.26
N ARG A 11 -12.24 3.90 1.97
CA ARG A 11 -12.21 5.14 2.77
C ARG A 11 -12.57 4.89 4.23
N ALA A 12 -13.64 4.14 4.46
CA ALA A 12 -14.09 3.83 5.82
C ALA A 12 -13.04 3.01 6.59
N ALA A 13 -12.40 2.04 5.93
CA ALA A 13 -11.35 1.23 6.54
C ALA A 13 -10.10 2.06 6.88
N CYS A 14 -9.63 2.91 5.95
CA CYS A 14 -8.46 3.75 6.17
C CYS A 14 -8.69 4.85 7.21
N ALA A 15 -9.88 5.46 7.25
CA ALA A 15 -10.20 6.52 8.20
C ALA A 15 -9.97 6.12 9.67
N THR A 16 -10.19 4.84 10.00
CA THR A 16 -9.95 4.34 11.37
C THR A 16 -8.48 4.48 11.77
N PHE A 17 -7.56 4.07 10.90
CA PHE A 17 -6.12 4.12 11.19
C PHE A 17 -5.54 5.52 11.03
N VAL A 18 -6.06 6.32 10.10
CA VAL A 18 -5.69 7.73 9.97
C VAL A 18 -6.03 8.49 11.25
N ASN A 19 -7.25 8.36 11.75
CA ASN A 19 -7.66 8.99 12.99
C ASN A 19 -6.84 8.48 14.18
N GLN A 20 -6.53 7.18 14.24
CA GLN A 20 -5.69 6.61 15.29
C GLN A 20 -4.28 7.22 15.30
N ILE A 21 -3.66 7.43 14.13
CA ILE A 21 -2.34 8.06 14.02
C ILE A 21 -2.41 9.52 14.48
N GLU A 22 -3.44 10.26 14.07
CA GLU A 22 -3.67 11.64 14.51
C GLU A 22 -3.89 11.74 16.02
N ASP A 23 -4.66 10.81 16.59
CA ASP A 23 -4.90 10.73 18.04
C ASP A 23 -3.60 10.41 18.80
N ILE A 24 -2.75 9.51 18.31
CA ILE A 24 -1.45 9.19 18.92
C ILE A 24 -0.52 10.42 18.90
N GLU A 25 -0.49 11.16 17.79
CA GLU A 25 0.30 12.40 17.69
C GLU A 25 -0.21 13.45 18.70
N LYS A 26 -1.52 13.58 18.83
CA LYS A 26 -2.13 14.46 19.83
C LYS A 26 -1.78 14.02 21.25
N ASP A 27 -1.91 12.73 21.57
CA ASP A 27 -1.56 12.17 22.88
C ASP A 27 -0.10 12.47 23.24
N GLY A 28 0.81 12.34 22.26
CA GLY A 28 2.23 12.68 22.44
C GLY A 28 2.47 14.16 22.71
N ASN A 29 1.80 15.06 21.98
CA ASN A 29 1.89 16.51 22.19
C ASN A 29 1.30 16.95 23.54
N ASP A 30 0.17 16.37 23.93
CA ASP A 30 -0.47 16.63 25.23
C ASP A 30 0.43 16.14 26.37
N PHE A 31 1.10 14.99 26.20
CA PHE A 31 2.06 14.49 27.18
C PHE A 31 3.33 15.34 27.25
N GLN A 32 3.89 15.76 26.12
CA GLN A 32 5.05 16.67 26.09
C GLN A 32 4.74 17.97 26.85
N THR A 33 3.53 18.51 26.70
CA THR A 33 3.10 19.72 27.43
C THR A 33 3.15 19.51 28.95
N ARG A 34 2.78 18.32 29.45
CA ARG A 34 2.86 17.98 30.88
C ARG A 34 4.30 17.80 31.34
N VAL A 35 5.15 17.20 30.52
CA VAL A 35 6.59 17.07 30.80
C VAL A 35 7.24 18.46 30.89
N ASP A 36 6.91 19.37 29.98
CA ASP A 36 7.41 20.76 29.99
C ASP A 36 6.93 21.55 31.22
N ALA A 37 5.78 21.17 31.80
CA ALA A 37 5.23 21.73 33.03
C ALA A 37 5.76 21.06 34.31
N ASP A 38 6.68 20.09 34.20
CA ASP A 38 7.20 19.27 35.31
C ASP A 38 6.09 18.44 36.02
N GLU A 39 5.01 18.13 35.30
CA GLU A 39 3.84 17.35 35.78
C GLU A 39 3.89 15.88 35.34
N ALA A 40 4.85 15.49 34.51
CA ALA A 40 5.04 14.13 33.98
C ALA A 40 6.50 13.89 33.56
N GLN A 41 6.87 12.62 33.36
CA GLN A 41 8.17 12.23 32.82
C GLN A 41 7.97 11.15 31.74
N TRP A 42 8.81 11.17 30.70
CA TRP A 42 8.72 10.22 29.58
C TRP A 42 9.05 8.78 29.97
N SER A 43 9.90 8.61 30.98
CA SER A 43 10.30 7.30 31.46
C SER A 43 10.18 7.28 32.98
N GLU A 44 9.52 6.26 33.51
CA GLU A 44 9.36 6.02 34.94
C GLU A 44 9.93 4.63 35.27
N VAL A 45 10.51 4.47 36.45
CA VAL A 45 10.98 3.17 36.95
C VAL A 45 10.30 2.91 38.28
N ASP A 46 9.57 1.81 38.37
CA ASP A 46 8.96 1.35 39.62
C ASP A 46 10.08 0.93 40.58
N GLU A 47 10.18 1.61 41.73
CA GLU A 47 11.28 1.43 42.69
C GLU A 47 11.25 0.06 43.41
N ASP A 48 10.07 -0.55 43.53
CA ASP A 48 9.88 -1.82 44.24
C ASP A 48 10.16 -3.03 43.34
N THR A 49 9.87 -2.91 42.05
CA THR A 49 9.97 -4.00 41.06
C THR A 49 11.13 -3.81 40.09
N GLY A 50 11.67 -2.60 39.97
CA GLY A 50 12.70 -2.22 39.00
C GLY A 50 12.22 -2.18 37.55
N ILE A 51 10.90 -2.27 37.32
CA ILE A 51 10.32 -2.27 35.97
C ILE A 51 10.25 -0.82 35.47
N GLY A 52 10.89 -0.57 34.34
CA GLY A 52 10.80 0.71 33.62
C GLY A 52 9.63 0.71 32.64
N PHE A 53 8.95 1.84 32.53
CA PHE A 53 7.96 2.13 31.52
C PHE A 53 8.38 3.40 30.76
N ASP A 54 8.42 3.32 29.44
CA ASP A 54 8.72 4.46 28.56
C ASP A 54 7.49 4.78 27.71
N TYR A 55 6.91 5.95 27.96
CA TYR A 55 5.71 6.39 27.28
C TYR A 55 5.98 6.72 25.81
N GLY A 56 7.21 7.13 25.48
CA GLY A 56 7.63 7.38 24.10
C GLY A 56 7.69 6.08 23.30
N ASP A 57 8.23 5.02 23.89
CA ASP A 57 8.26 3.69 23.27
C ASP A 57 6.83 3.15 23.03
N GLU A 58 5.91 3.30 23.99
CA GLU A 58 4.51 2.87 23.82
C GLU A 58 3.83 3.61 22.65
N LEU A 59 3.97 4.93 22.58
CA LEU A 59 3.40 5.72 21.49
C LEU A 59 4.01 5.35 20.14
N ALA A 60 5.32 5.13 20.10
CA ALA A 60 6.03 4.72 18.89
C ALA A 60 5.56 3.35 18.40
N GLU A 61 5.39 2.37 19.30
CA GLU A 61 4.87 1.05 18.97
C GLU A 61 3.44 1.13 18.43
N ARG A 62 2.54 1.82 19.13
CA ARG A 62 1.15 2.03 18.68
C ARG A 62 1.07 2.70 17.32
N ARG A 63 1.91 3.69 17.06
CA ARG A 63 1.97 4.39 15.78
C ARG A 63 2.44 3.46 14.67
N PHE A 64 3.52 2.71 14.93
CA PHE A 64 4.06 1.75 13.98
C PHE A 64 3.03 0.70 13.58
N GLU A 65 2.29 0.13 14.54
CA GLU A 65 1.22 -0.82 14.26
C GLU A 65 0.10 -0.23 13.39
N ALA A 66 -0.33 1.00 13.68
CA ALA A 66 -1.36 1.68 12.90
C ALA A 66 -0.90 1.97 11.45
N GLU A 67 0.35 2.42 11.28
CA GLU A 67 0.95 2.68 9.97
C GLU A 67 1.11 1.38 9.14
N GLU A 68 1.53 0.28 9.77
CA GLU A 68 1.65 -1.03 9.12
C GLU A 68 0.28 -1.60 8.72
N ALA A 69 -0.73 -1.46 9.58
CA ALA A 69 -2.11 -1.86 9.27
C ALA A 69 -2.68 -1.05 8.10
N LEU A 70 -2.45 0.27 8.09
CA LEU A 70 -2.88 1.16 7.01
C LEU A 70 -2.18 0.82 5.67
N SER A 71 -0.86 0.60 5.71
CA SER A 71 -0.07 0.13 4.58
C SER A 71 -0.62 -1.19 4.01
N THR A 72 -0.92 -2.14 4.89
CA THR A 72 -1.50 -3.44 4.53
C THR A 72 -2.85 -3.28 3.84
N LEU A 73 -3.74 -2.43 4.37
CA LEU A 73 -5.04 -2.15 3.75
C LEU A 73 -4.91 -1.58 2.35
N ARG A 74 -4.04 -0.58 2.16
CA ARG A 74 -3.82 0.03 0.83
C ARG A 74 -3.38 -1.00 -0.20
N LYS A 75 -2.44 -1.87 0.15
CA LYS A 75 -1.97 -2.98 -0.71
C LYS A 75 -3.09 -3.96 -1.04
N ALA A 76 -3.88 -4.35 -0.03
CA ALA A 76 -5.03 -5.25 -0.23
C ALA A 76 -6.08 -4.64 -1.18
N PHE A 77 -6.38 -3.34 -1.03
CA PHE A 77 -7.33 -2.65 -1.91
C PHE A 77 -6.79 -2.45 -3.33
N ALA A 78 -5.49 -2.27 -3.54
CA ALA A 78 -4.91 -2.27 -4.88
C ALA A 78 -5.16 -3.60 -5.62
N ILE A 79 -4.92 -4.73 -4.93
CA ILE A 79 -5.21 -6.08 -5.47
C ILE A 79 -6.71 -6.26 -5.73
N LEU A 80 -7.54 -5.89 -4.76
CA LEU A 80 -9.00 -6.03 -4.85
C LEU A 80 -9.56 -5.23 -6.03
N ALA A 81 -9.12 -3.98 -6.19
CA ALA A 81 -9.56 -3.09 -7.25
C ALA A 81 -9.21 -3.68 -8.62
N TYR A 82 -7.97 -4.11 -8.83
CA TYR A 82 -7.54 -4.73 -10.08
C TYR A 82 -8.33 -6.01 -10.41
N HIS A 83 -8.48 -6.93 -9.45
CA HIS A 83 -9.26 -8.14 -9.66
C HIS A 83 -10.76 -7.88 -9.88
N GLN A 84 -11.29 -6.82 -9.28
CA GLN A 84 -12.64 -6.37 -9.56
C GLN A 84 -12.77 -5.93 -11.03
N TRP A 85 -11.82 -5.15 -11.56
CA TRP A 85 -11.78 -4.79 -12.98
C TRP A 85 -11.69 -6.02 -13.90
N GLU A 86 -10.78 -6.96 -13.64
CA GLU A 86 -10.63 -8.17 -14.47
C GLU A 86 -11.94 -8.97 -14.58
N ARG A 87 -12.67 -9.12 -13.46
CA ARG A 87 -13.97 -9.77 -13.44
C ARG A 87 -15.01 -9.04 -14.28
N GLY A 88 -14.96 -7.71 -14.32
CA GLY A 88 -15.80 -6.92 -15.22
C GLY A 88 -15.43 -7.11 -16.66
N ALA A 89 -14.13 -7.02 -16.97
CA ALA A 89 -13.61 -7.19 -18.32
C ALA A 89 -14.14 -8.49 -18.94
N LEU A 90 -14.08 -9.59 -18.19
CA LEU A 90 -14.64 -10.90 -18.57
C LEU A 90 -16.13 -10.85 -18.98
N SER A 91 -16.91 -9.92 -18.44
CA SER A 91 -18.34 -9.75 -18.77
C SER A 91 -18.61 -8.76 -19.90
N TRP A 92 -17.63 -7.92 -20.26
CA TRP A 92 -17.81 -6.81 -21.21
C TRP A 92 -17.32 -7.13 -22.62
N ALA A 93 -16.38 -8.05 -22.76
CA ALA A 93 -15.82 -8.44 -24.05
C ALA A 93 -15.79 -9.97 -24.21
N LYS A 94 -15.61 -10.41 -25.46
CA LYS A 94 -15.36 -11.81 -25.77
C LYS A 94 -13.87 -12.10 -25.73
N TYR A 95 -13.51 -13.26 -25.21
CA TYR A 95 -12.14 -13.71 -25.06
C TYR A 95 -11.92 -15.05 -25.73
N GLU A 96 -10.83 -15.19 -26.47
CA GLU A 96 -10.43 -16.45 -27.10
C GLU A 96 -9.85 -17.43 -26.08
N LYS A 97 -9.16 -16.93 -25.06
CA LYS A 97 -8.51 -17.73 -24.02
C LYS A 97 -9.43 -17.93 -22.83
N LYS A 98 -9.40 -19.14 -22.26
CA LYS A 98 -10.11 -19.48 -21.01
C LYS A 98 -9.57 -18.70 -19.79
N ARG A 99 -8.30 -18.28 -19.82
CA ARG A 99 -7.64 -17.49 -18.77
C ARG A 99 -6.88 -16.34 -19.43
N PRO A 100 -7.55 -15.22 -19.76
CA PRO A 100 -6.91 -14.06 -20.34
C PRO A 100 -5.89 -13.46 -19.37
N ASN A 101 -4.75 -13.01 -19.89
CA ASN A 101 -3.81 -12.18 -19.13
C ASN A 101 -4.17 -10.69 -19.29
N HIS A 102 -3.42 -9.82 -18.62
CA HIS A 102 -3.59 -8.36 -18.70
C HIS A 102 -3.68 -7.83 -20.15
N GLY A 103 -2.75 -8.23 -21.02
CA GLY A 103 -2.72 -7.79 -22.41
C GLY A 103 -3.93 -8.29 -23.21
N ASP A 104 -4.39 -9.51 -22.93
CA ASP A 104 -5.60 -10.07 -23.53
C ASP A 104 -6.84 -9.26 -23.12
N TYR A 105 -6.93 -8.82 -21.84
CA TYR A 105 -8.00 -7.94 -21.37
C TYR A 105 -8.03 -6.61 -22.11
N VAL A 106 -6.90 -5.90 -22.13
CA VAL A 106 -6.80 -4.59 -22.79
C VAL A 106 -7.14 -4.68 -24.28
N SER A 107 -6.60 -5.70 -24.97
CA SER A 107 -6.84 -5.89 -26.41
C SER A 107 -8.31 -6.17 -26.73
N ALA A 108 -8.96 -7.07 -25.98
CA ALA A 108 -10.36 -7.43 -26.21
C ALA A 108 -11.31 -6.26 -25.92
N LEU A 109 -11.07 -5.51 -24.85
CA LEU A 109 -11.87 -4.32 -24.51
C LEU A 109 -11.73 -3.23 -25.58
N THR A 110 -10.50 -2.95 -26.00
CA THR A 110 -10.22 -1.97 -27.07
C THR A 110 -10.90 -2.37 -28.38
N THR A 111 -10.82 -3.66 -28.77
CA THR A 111 -11.49 -4.20 -29.95
C THR A 111 -13.01 -4.10 -29.86
N SER A 112 -13.56 -4.19 -28.65
CA SER A 112 -14.99 -4.04 -28.37
C SER A 112 -15.44 -2.57 -28.30
N GLY A 113 -14.56 -1.61 -28.58
CA GLY A 113 -14.86 -0.18 -28.55
C GLY A 113 -14.99 0.41 -27.14
N ILE A 114 -14.55 -0.32 -26.11
CA ILE A 114 -14.53 0.17 -24.73
C ILE A 114 -13.26 0.99 -24.53
N GLN A 115 -13.42 2.22 -24.05
CA GLN A 115 -12.27 3.07 -23.70
C GLN A 115 -11.54 2.48 -22.49
N VAL A 116 -10.22 2.38 -22.58
CA VAL A 116 -9.35 1.82 -21.55
C VAL A 116 -8.24 2.80 -21.23
N ASP A 117 -8.00 3.05 -19.93
CA ASP A 117 -6.80 3.74 -19.44
C ASP A 117 -5.63 2.75 -19.43
N ILE A 118 -5.00 2.58 -20.60
CA ILE A 118 -3.96 1.57 -20.84
C ILE A 118 -2.78 1.78 -19.88
N ASN A 119 -2.35 3.02 -19.67
CA ASN A 119 -1.19 3.32 -18.84
C ASN A 119 -1.51 3.10 -17.35
N GLY A 120 -2.63 3.63 -16.87
CA GLY A 120 -3.02 3.44 -15.47
C GLY A 120 -3.21 1.96 -15.12
N LEU A 121 -3.84 1.18 -16.02
CA LEU A 121 -4.01 -0.26 -15.78
C LEU A 121 -2.70 -1.03 -15.86
N ALA A 122 -1.77 -0.65 -16.74
CA ALA A 122 -0.47 -1.27 -16.81
C ALA A 122 0.31 -1.07 -15.50
N ASP A 123 0.26 0.14 -14.94
CA ASP A 123 0.86 0.45 -13.63
C ASP A 123 0.21 -0.34 -12.51
N LEU A 124 -1.12 -0.35 -12.43
CA LEU A 124 -1.85 -1.12 -11.43
C LEU A 124 -1.55 -2.63 -11.53
N ASN A 125 -1.43 -3.18 -12.75
CA ASN A 125 -1.04 -4.58 -12.95
C ASN A 125 0.39 -4.85 -12.46
N ARG A 126 1.35 -3.94 -12.68
CA ARG A 126 2.71 -4.09 -12.14
C ARG A 126 2.71 -4.07 -10.62
N ILE A 127 1.93 -3.18 -10.01
CA ILE A 127 1.76 -3.11 -8.55
C ILE A 127 1.22 -4.44 -8.02
N VAL A 128 0.13 -4.94 -8.60
CA VAL A 128 -0.49 -6.21 -8.17
C VAL A 128 0.42 -7.41 -8.39
N ASN A 129 1.18 -7.46 -9.49
CA ASN A 129 2.15 -8.53 -9.71
C ASN A 129 3.30 -8.48 -8.69
N CYS A 130 3.79 -7.28 -8.36
CA CYS A 130 4.78 -7.09 -7.30
C CYS A 130 4.24 -7.60 -5.95
N LEU A 131 3.05 -7.17 -5.54
CA LEU A 131 2.41 -7.57 -4.28
C LEU A 131 2.10 -9.08 -4.20
N LYS A 132 1.74 -9.72 -5.31
CA LYS A 132 1.36 -11.15 -5.30
C LYS A 132 2.54 -12.09 -5.35
N HIS A 133 3.61 -11.69 -6.02
CA HIS A 133 4.72 -12.59 -6.33
C HIS A 133 6.00 -12.25 -5.56
N ASN A 134 6.13 -11.01 -5.07
CA ASN A 134 7.25 -10.51 -4.29
C ASN A 134 8.61 -11.04 -4.77
N ASN A 135 8.84 -10.96 -6.09
CA ASN A 135 10.03 -11.53 -6.73
C ASN A 135 10.81 -10.47 -7.50
N GLY A 136 12.10 -10.77 -7.73
CA GLY A 136 13.04 -9.86 -8.40
C GLY A 136 12.55 -9.35 -9.75
N LYS A 137 11.83 -10.16 -10.52
CA LYS A 137 11.30 -9.75 -11.83
C LYS A 137 10.19 -8.70 -11.69
N SER A 138 9.13 -9.02 -10.95
CA SER A 138 7.95 -8.15 -10.83
C SER A 138 8.26 -6.89 -10.05
N GLY A 139 9.11 -7.01 -9.02
CA GLY A 139 9.59 -5.89 -8.24
C GLY A 139 10.48 -4.94 -9.04
N ALA A 140 11.47 -5.46 -9.78
CA ALA A 140 12.33 -4.62 -10.61
C ALA A 140 11.57 -3.95 -11.76
N GLU A 141 10.61 -4.65 -12.38
CA GLU A 141 9.73 -4.08 -13.41
C GLU A 141 8.90 -2.92 -12.84
N LEU A 142 8.36 -3.05 -11.63
CA LEU A 142 7.62 -1.97 -10.98
C LEU A 142 8.54 -0.82 -10.58
N HIS A 143 9.66 -1.08 -9.91
CA HIS A 143 10.60 -0.06 -9.47
C HIS A 143 11.18 0.74 -10.65
N SER A 144 11.44 0.10 -11.78
CA SER A 144 11.88 0.79 -12.99
C SER A 144 10.81 1.71 -13.58
N ALA A 145 9.53 1.37 -13.44
CA ALA A 145 8.42 2.14 -13.99
C ALA A 145 7.93 3.24 -13.04
N ARG A 146 7.93 2.95 -11.73
CA ARG A 146 7.33 3.74 -10.66
C ARG A 146 8.20 3.72 -9.40
N PRO A 147 9.43 4.26 -9.45
CA PRO A 147 10.31 4.33 -8.29
C PRO A 147 9.72 5.19 -7.17
N ASP A 148 8.84 6.13 -7.52
CA ASP A 148 8.10 7.00 -6.60
C ASP A 148 7.20 6.24 -5.60
N LEU A 149 6.85 4.98 -5.89
CA LEU A 149 6.02 4.15 -5.02
C LEU A 149 6.82 3.40 -3.96
N PHE A 150 8.15 3.49 -3.95
CA PHE A 150 9.01 2.80 -3.01
C PHE A 150 9.53 3.74 -1.94
N ASP A 151 9.98 3.16 -0.82
CA ASP A 151 10.72 3.90 0.20
C ASP A 151 11.89 4.68 -0.45
N PRO A 152 12.07 5.98 -0.18
CA PRO A 152 13.15 6.77 -0.79
C PRO A 152 14.56 6.25 -0.50
N SER A 153 14.73 5.49 0.58
CA SER A 153 16.00 4.86 0.96
C SER A 153 16.19 3.46 0.34
N PHE A 154 15.19 2.95 -0.37
CA PHE A 154 15.25 1.62 -0.98
C PHE A 154 16.18 1.60 -2.19
N ASP A 155 17.29 0.88 -2.05
CA ASP A 155 18.22 0.60 -3.15
C ASP A 155 18.24 -0.91 -3.46
N PRO A 156 17.53 -1.36 -4.51
CA PRO A 156 17.54 -2.77 -4.90
C PRO A 156 18.89 -3.23 -5.50
N SER A 157 19.81 -2.30 -5.78
CA SER A 157 21.17 -2.59 -6.26
C SER A 157 22.21 -2.65 -5.14
N ALA A 158 21.81 -2.39 -3.89
CA ALA A 158 22.70 -2.41 -2.75
C ALA A 158 23.41 -3.79 -2.61
N LEU A 159 24.68 -3.73 -2.20
CA LEU A 159 25.48 -4.92 -1.94
C LEU A 159 25.39 -5.32 -0.47
N HIS A 160 25.34 -6.63 -0.22
CA HIS A 160 25.37 -7.14 1.14
C HIS A 160 26.68 -6.74 1.83
N PRO A 161 26.63 -6.08 3.01
CA PRO A 161 27.81 -5.42 3.61
C PRO A 161 28.94 -6.41 3.93
N VAL A 162 28.60 -7.67 4.22
CA VAL A 162 29.58 -8.72 4.54
C VAL A 162 30.10 -9.45 3.31
N THR A 163 29.28 -9.66 2.27
CA THR A 163 29.65 -10.56 1.17
C THR A 163 30.01 -9.82 -0.11
N GLY A 164 29.69 -8.52 -0.22
CA GLY A 164 29.88 -7.71 -1.41
C GLY A 164 29.04 -8.16 -2.61
N LYS A 165 28.07 -9.06 -2.41
CA LYS A 165 27.20 -9.60 -3.46
C LYS A 165 25.86 -8.87 -3.49
N PRO A 166 25.16 -8.84 -4.64
CA PRO A 166 23.79 -8.35 -4.71
C PRO A 166 22.87 -9.08 -3.73
N LEU A 167 21.88 -8.36 -3.21
CA LEU A 167 20.85 -8.94 -2.34
C LEU A 167 20.01 -9.97 -3.11
N SER A 168 19.94 -11.21 -2.61
CA SER A 168 19.22 -12.32 -3.25
C SER A 168 17.77 -12.48 -2.79
N HIS A 169 17.38 -11.82 -1.70
CA HIS A 169 16.05 -11.92 -1.08
C HIS A 169 15.46 -10.54 -0.78
N ILE A 170 15.39 -9.70 -1.82
CA ILE A 170 14.76 -8.39 -1.72
C ILE A 170 13.26 -8.58 -1.51
N LYS A 171 12.74 -8.04 -0.41
CA LYS A 171 11.31 -8.01 -0.11
C LYS A 171 10.68 -6.75 -0.71
N TRP A 172 10.38 -6.82 -2.00
CA TRP A 172 9.85 -5.69 -2.78
C TRP A 172 8.55 -5.14 -2.21
N GLU A 173 7.64 -6.01 -1.76
CA GLU A 173 6.34 -5.59 -1.25
C GLU A 173 6.43 -4.81 0.08
N GLU A 174 7.43 -5.10 0.92
CA GLU A 174 7.65 -4.38 2.18
C GLU A 174 8.14 -2.95 1.93
N ASN A 175 8.89 -2.76 0.83
CA ASN A 175 9.43 -1.45 0.43
C ASN A 175 8.42 -0.60 -0.35
N LEU A 176 7.25 -1.14 -0.71
CA LEU A 176 6.20 -0.39 -1.40
C LEU A 176 5.41 0.48 -0.41
N LYS A 177 5.42 1.80 -0.64
CA LYS A 177 4.80 2.84 0.20
C LYS A 177 3.61 3.48 -0.53
N LEU A 178 2.52 2.72 -0.64
CA LEU A 178 1.28 3.25 -1.20
C LEU A 178 0.62 4.27 -0.25
N THR A 179 0.07 5.34 -0.81
CA THR A 179 -0.76 6.33 -0.11
C THR A 179 -2.25 6.15 -0.44
N ASP A 180 -3.12 6.89 0.26
CA ASP A 180 -4.55 6.88 -0.04
C ASP A 180 -4.83 7.42 -1.45
N GLU A 181 -4.08 8.43 -1.88
CA GLU A 181 -4.16 9.02 -3.22
C GLU A 181 -3.83 8.01 -4.30
N ASN A 182 -2.84 7.14 -4.08
CA ASN A 182 -2.53 6.07 -5.03
C ASN A 182 -3.71 5.11 -5.19
N VAL A 183 -4.33 4.68 -4.08
CA VAL A 183 -5.48 3.77 -4.15
C VAL A 183 -6.70 4.44 -4.79
N GLU A 184 -6.92 5.72 -4.49
CA GLU A 184 -7.95 6.55 -5.14
C GLU A 184 -7.72 6.68 -6.65
N GLU A 185 -6.47 6.82 -7.08
CA GLU A 185 -6.09 6.79 -8.49
C GLU A 185 -6.41 5.45 -9.13
N PHE A 186 -6.14 4.32 -8.46
CA PHE A 186 -6.49 2.99 -8.98
C PHE A 186 -7.99 2.84 -9.23
N PHE A 187 -8.84 3.31 -8.31
CA PHE A 187 -10.28 3.32 -8.53
C PHE A 187 -10.68 4.18 -9.73
N ARG A 188 -10.03 5.32 -9.92
CA ARG A 188 -10.26 6.20 -11.08
C ARG A 188 -9.85 5.53 -12.39
N THR A 189 -8.68 4.91 -12.43
CA THR A 189 -8.19 4.13 -13.58
C THR A 189 -9.17 3.03 -13.97
N ILE A 190 -9.71 2.30 -12.99
CA ILE A 190 -10.67 1.22 -13.25
C ILE A 190 -11.99 1.78 -13.78
N LEU A 191 -12.50 2.87 -13.21
CA LEU A 191 -13.71 3.54 -13.69
C LEU A 191 -13.52 4.08 -15.12
N ASN A 192 -12.34 4.61 -15.43
CA ASN A 192 -11.97 5.07 -16.78
C ASN A 192 -11.74 3.92 -17.77
N SER A 193 -11.71 2.67 -17.29
CA SER A 193 -11.48 1.46 -18.07
C SER A 193 -12.66 0.49 -18.05
N ALA A 194 -13.85 1.02 -17.80
CA ALA A 194 -15.12 0.30 -17.81
C ALA A 194 -16.09 0.94 -18.82
N PRO A 195 -17.10 0.20 -19.30
CA PRO A 195 -18.21 0.77 -20.06
C PRO A 195 -18.87 1.92 -19.29
N ARG A 196 -19.25 2.98 -20.02
CA ARG A 196 -20.00 4.12 -19.49
C ARG A 196 -21.49 3.83 -19.45
#